data_AF-A0A7C1WG03-F1
#
_entry.id   AF-A0A7C1WG03-F1
#
_cell.length_a   1.000
_cell.length_b   1.000
_cell.length_c   1.000
_cell.angle_alpha   90.00
_cell.angle_beta   90.00
_cell.angle_gamma   90.00
#
_symmetry.space_group_name_H-M   'P 1'
#
loop_
_entity.id
_entity.type
_entity.pdbx_description
1 polymer ?
#
loop_
_entity_poly.entity_id
_entity_poly.type
_entity_poly.pdbx_seq_one_letter_code
_entity_poly.pdbx_strand_id
1 'polypeptide(L)'
;MNGDVSGGVRRLVGAVLDAVLPPRCLGCGNLVGSGGILCSRCWEKITFPGDPQCDTCGLPFEFDPGPGALCGACIGKKPAYDHARAAMIYDDASRGLVL
;
A
#
# COMPACT_ATOMS: atom_id res chain seq x y z
N MET A 1 -35.66 13.69 -3.28
CA MET A 1 -35.14 13.85 -1.90
C MET A 1 -35.01 12.49 -1.17
N ASN A 2 -34.65 11.39 -1.86
CA ASN A 2 -34.70 10.01 -1.29
C ASN A 2 -33.31 9.32 -1.19
N GLY A 3 -32.21 10.10 -1.15
CA GLY A 3 -30.83 9.58 -1.24
C GLY A 3 -30.05 9.49 0.08
N ASP A 4 -30.60 9.94 1.22
CA ASP A 4 -29.82 10.18 2.45
C ASP A 4 -30.11 9.18 3.60
N VAL A 5 -31.30 8.55 3.60
CA VAL A 5 -31.67 7.56 4.65
C VAL A 5 -30.75 6.33 4.63
N SER A 6 -30.37 5.88 3.44
CA SER A 6 -29.46 4.74 3.24
C SER A 6 -28.04 5.03 3.77
N GLY A 7 -27.59 6.28 3.71
CA GLY A 7 -26.30 6.71 4.25
C GLY A 7 -26.29 6.73 5.78
N GLY A 8 -27.36 7.22 6.41
CA GLY A 8 -27.51 7.26 7.87
C GLY A 8 -27.53 5.86 8.50
N VAL A 9 -28.35 4.95 7.94
CA VAL A 9 -28.43 3.56 8.42
C VAL A 9 -27.08 2.84 8.30
N ARG A 10 -26.37 2.99 7.17
CA ARG A 10 -25.06 2.35 6.96
C ARG A 10 -24.00 2.84 7.94
N ARG A 11 -24.01 4.13 8.29
CA ARG A 11 -23.08 4.71 9.30
C ARG A 11 -23.37 4.19 10.70
N LEU A 12 -24.63 4.12 11.10
CA LEU A 12 -25.02 3.57 12.41
C LEU A 12 -24.62 2.10 12.54
N VAL A 13 -24.87 1.30 11.50
CA VAL A 13 -24.43 -0.11 11.44
C VAL A 13 -22.91 -0.20 11.57
N GLY A 14 -22.16 0.61 10.82
CA GLY A 14 -20.70 0.67 10.91
C GLY A 14 -20.20 1.00 12.32
N ALA A 15 -20.77 2.02 12.97
CA ALA A 15 -20.39 2.42 14.32
C ALA A 15 -20.69 1.34 15.38
N VAL A 16 -21.82 0.64 15.26
CA VAL A 16 -22.14 -0.49 16.15
C VAL A 16 -21.16 -1.64 15.91
N LEU A 17 -20.83 -1.94 14.65
CA LEU A 17 -19.84 -2.96 14.32
C LEU A 17 -18.46 -2.59 14.88
N ASP A 18 -18.02 -1.34 14.74
CA ASP A 18 -16.73 -0.88 15.29
C ASP A 18 -16.72 -0.85 16.83
N ALA A 19 -17.88 -0.79 17.48
CA ALA A 19 -17.96 -0.92 18.94
C ALA A 19 -17.81 -2.38 19.41
N VAL A 20 -18.38 -3.34 18.67
CA VAL A 20 -18.33 -4.77 19.02
C VAL A 20 -17.06 -5.45 18.50
N LEU A 21 -16.62 -5.08 17.30
CA LEU A 21 -15.42 -5.55 16.61
C LEU A 21 -14.55 -4.34 16.27
N PRO A 22 -13.81 -3.81 17.27
CA PRO A 22 -13.04 -2.61 17.04
C PRO A 22 -11.95 -2.85 15.99
N PRO A 23 -11.73 -1.88 15.08
CA PRO A 23 -10.78 -2.04 13.99
C PRO A 23 -9.36 -2.24 14.52
N ARG A 24 -8.65 -3.16 13.89
CA ARG A 24 -7.31 -3.59 14.29
C ARG A 24 -6.29 -3.32 13.19
N CYS A 25 -5.08 -2.99 13.62
CA CYS A 25 -3.91 -2.81 12.76
C CYS A 25 -3.64 -4.10 11.99
N LEU A 26 -3.46 -4.00 10.67
CA LEU A 26 -3.18 -5.15 9.81
C LEU A 26 -1.87 -5.88 10.17
N GLY A 27 -0.89 -5.19 10.76
CA GLY A 27 0.40 -5.78 11.11
C GLY A 27 0.49 -6.39 12.51
N CYS A 28 0.00 -5.68 13.54
CA CYS A 28 0.17 -6.10 14.94
C CYS A 28 -1.13 -6.35 15.71
N GLY A 29 -2.30 -6.07 15.11
CA GLY A 29 -3.59 -6.27 15.76
C GLY A 29 -3.98 -5.24 16.82
N ASN A 30 -3.16 -4.21 17.09
CA ASN A 30 -3.51 -3.11 17.99
C ASN A 30 -4.72 -2.33 17.48
N LEU A 31 -5.47 -1.71 18.39
CA LEU A 31 -6.62 -0.88 18.03
C LEU A 31 -6.18 0.33 17.20
N VAL A 32 -6.95 0.66 16.18
CA VAL A 32 -6.71 1.77 15.25
C VAL A 32 -8.01 2.56 15.02
N GLY A 33 -7.93 3.74 14.39
CA GLY A 33 -9.09 4.60 14.20
C GLY A 33 -10.04 4.17 13.07
N SER A 34 -9.58 3.29 12.17
CA SER A 34 -10.39 2.78 11.06
C SER A 34 -9.89 1.39 10.63
N GLY A 35 -10.75 0.60 9.99
CA GLY A 35 -10.34 -0.68 9.42
C GLY A 35 -9.36 -0.52 8.25
N GLY A 36 -8.55 -1.55 7.99
CA GLY A 36 -7.70 -1.62 6.81
C GLY A 36 -6.44 -0.74 6.85
N ILE A 37 -6.01 -0.28 8.02
CA ILE A 37 -4.81 0.56 8.17
C ILE A 37 -3.74 -0.07 9.05
N LEU A 38 -2.54 0.49 8.98
CA LEU A 38 -1.44 0.21 9.90
C LEU A 38 -1.41 1.28 11.01
N CYS A 39 -1.06 0.87 12.22
CA CYS A 39 -0.67 1.82 13.25
C CYS A 39 0.69 2.46 12.89
N SER A 40 1.01 3.62 13.47
CA SER A 40 2.26 4.35 13.17
C SER A 40 3.52 3.48 13.28
N ARG A 41 3.61 2.67 14.33
CA ARG A 41 4.75 1.76 14.55
C ARG A 41 4.90 0.66 13.50
N CYS A 42 3.80 0.18 12.93
CA CYS A 42 3.87 -0.79 11.82
C CYS A 42 4.16 -0.07 10.51
N TRP A 43 3.59 1.12 10.31
CA TRP A 43 3.83 1.95 9.14
C TRP A 43 5.31 2.32 8.98
N GLU A 44 5.96 2.73 10.07
CA GLU A 44 7.41 3.08 10.09
C GLU A 44 8.33 1.91 9.70
N LYS A 45 7.85 0.67 9.79
CA LYS A 45 8.63 -0.52 9.42
C LYS A 45 8.47 -0.90 7.96
N ILE A 46 7.50 -0.34 7.24
CA ILE A 46 7.29 -0.65 5.84
C ILE A 46 8.38 0.02 5.03
N THR A 47 9.12 -0.79 4.27
CA THR A 47 10.07 -0.30 3.29
C THR A 47 9.32 0.09 2.02
N PHE A 48 9.32 1.38 1.69
CA PHE A 48 8.74 1.87 0.45
C PHE A 48 9.82 1.92 -0.65
N PRO A 49 9.50 1.51 -1.89
CA PRO A 49 10.39 1.73 -3.02
C PRO A 49 10.57 3.24 -3.25
N GLY A 50 11.77 3.64 -3.67
CA GLY A 50 12.12 5.02 -3.96
C GLY A 50 13.22 5.12 -5.00
N ASP A 51 13.58 6.35 -5.33
CA ASP A 51 14.64 6.64 -6.30
C ASP A 51 16.04 6.28 -5.77
N PRO A 52 16.98 5.91 -6.66
CA PRO A 52 16.85 5.78 -8.12
C PRO A 52 16.24 4.43 -8.53
N GLN A 53 15.38 4.43 -9.56
CA GLN A 53 14.71 3.23 -10.05
C GLN A 53 14.42 3.29 -11.56
N CYS A 54 14.20 2.12 -12.17
CA CYS A 54 13.81 1.99 -13.57
C CYS A 54 12.51 2.74 -13.85
N ASP A 55 12.51 3.58 -14.86
CA ASP A 55 11.36 4.42 -15.17
C ASP A 55 10.13 3.59 -15.54
N THR A 56 10.33 2.48 -16.27
CA THR A 56 9.25 1.55 -16.66
C THR A 56 8.85 0.59 -15.54
N CYS A 57 9.71 -0.35 -15.13
CA CYS A 57 9.29 -1.42 -14.22
C CYS A 57 9.41 -1.09 -12.72
N GLY A 58 10.07 0.01 -12.36
CA GLY A 58 10.29 0.39 -10.96
C GLY A 58 11.33 -0.45 -10.22
N LEU A 59 12.18 -1.21 -10.93
CA LEU A 59 13.32 -1.91 -10.33
C LEU A 59 14.31 -0.87 -9.73
N PRO A 60 14.67 -0.96 -8.45
CA PRO A 60 15.63 -0.03 -7.84
C PRO A 60 17.03 -0.20 -8.43
N PHE A 61 17.75 0.93 -8.54
CA PHE A 61 19.15 0.97 -8.94
C PHE A 61 20.05 1.18 -7.72
N GLU A 62 21.28 0.66 -7.78
CA GLU A 62 22.30 0.88 -6.74
C GLU A 62 22.88 2.30 -6.78
N PHE A 63 22.93 2.89 -7.97
CA PHE A 63 23.45 4.24 -8.23
C PHE A 63 22.49 4.99 -9.12
N ASP A 64 22.50 6.32 -9.08
CA ASP A 64 21.68 7.16 -9.94
C ASP A 64 22.22 7.14 -11.39
N PRO A 65 21.50 6.54 -12.35
CA PRO A 65 21.88 6.51 -13.76
C PRO A 65 21.43 7.77 -14.53
N GLY A 66 20.73 8.70 -13.88
CA GLY A 66 20.10 9.85 -14.49
C GLY A 66 18.61 9.66 -14.83
N PRO A 67 17.94 10.74 -15.27
CA PRO A 67 16.49 10.76 -15.47
C PRO A 67 16.06 9.86 -16.64
N GLY A 68 14.94 9.15 -16.46
CA GLY A 68 14.35 8.28 -17.49
C GLY A 68 15.12 6.99 -17.76
N ALA A 69 16.03 6.60 -16.87
CA ALA A 69 16.83 5.41 -17.05
C ALA A 69 15.99 4.12 -17.00
N LEU A 70 16.37 3.16 -17.85
CA LEU A 70 15.73 1.87 -17.97
C LEU A 70 16.71 0.76 -17.53
N CYS A 71 16.20 -0.25 -16.83
CA CYS A 71 16.99 -1.42 -16.51
C CYS A 71 17.23 -2.28 -17.76
N GLY A 72 18.26 -3.13 -17.73
CA GLY A 72 18.62 -3.99 -18.86
C GLY A 72 17.48 -4.91 -19.32
N ALA A 73 16.61 -5.35 -18.39
CA ALA A 73 15.44 -6.15 -18.74
C ALA A 73 14.41 -5.36 -19.57
N CYS A 74 14.12 -4.11 -19.18
CA CYS A 74 13.20 -3.24 -19.92
C CYS A 74 13.76 -2.80 -21.28
N ILE A 75 15.08 -2.60 -21.38
CA ILE A 75 15.76 -2.32 -22.65
C ILE A 75 15.69 -3.54 -23.58
N GLY A 76 15.99 -4.73 -23.06
CA GLY A 76 16.01 -5.96 -23.86
C GLY A 76 14.63 -6.38 -24.35
N LYS A 77 13.59 -6.21 -23.53
CA LYS A 77 12.20 -6.48 -23.92
C LYS A 77 11.26 -5.53 -23.18
N LYS A 78 10.66 -4.61 -23.92
CA LYS A 78 9.66 -3.68 -23.37
C LYS A 78 8.47 -4.47 -22.79
N PRO A 79 8.09 -4.24 -21.52
CA PRO A 79 6.87 -4.79 -20.95
C PRO A 79 5.60 -4.28 -21.65
N ALA A 80 4.46 -4.93 -21.41
CA ALA A 80 3.15 -4.54 -21.97
C ALA A 80 2.49 -3.34 -21.24
N TYR A 81 3.25 -2.65 -20.39
CA TYR A 81 2.80 -1.50 -19.60
C TYR A 81 3.83 -0.37 -19.73
N ASP A 82 3.38 0.86 -19.49
CA ASP A 82 4.26 2.03 -19.54
C ASP A 82 5.03 2.22 -18.22
N HIS A 83 4.33 2.10 -17.08
CA HIS A 83 4.94 2.22 -15.76
C HIS A 83 4.34 1.23 -14.74
N ALA A 84 5.19 0.70 -13.87
CA ALA A 84 4.83 -0.08 -12.70
C ALA A 84 5.60 0.41 -11.46
N ARG A 85 4.91 0.49 -10.31
CA ARG A 85 5.49 0.85 -9.01
C ARG A 85 4.97 -0.11 -7.95
N ALA A 86 5.87 -0.68 -7.16
CA ALA A 86 5.48 -1.49 -6.02
C ALA A 86 4.88 -0.58 -4.92
N ALA A 87 3.88 -1.07 -4.19
CA ALA A 87 3.34 -0.35 -3.04
C ALA A 87 4.32 -0.36 -1.85
N MET A 88 5.09 -1.44 -1.72
CA MET A 88 6.10 -1.66 -0.69
C MET A 88 7.10 -2.73 -1.16
N ILE A 89 8.29 -2.75 -0.58
CA ILE A 89 9.26 -3.83 -0.74
C ILE A 89 8.80 -5.03 0.08
N TYR A 90 8.91 -6.22 -0.50
CA TYR A 90 8.62 -7.47 0.19
C TYR A 90 9.78 -7.82 1.12
N ASP A 91 9.55 -7.72 2.42
CA ASP A 91 10.51 -7.95 3.50
C ASP A 91 9.79 -8.52 4.74
N ASP A 92 10.49 -8.64 5.87
CA ASP A 92 9.92 -9.17 7.10
C ASP A 92 8.76 -8.33 7.67
N ALA A 93 8.74 -7.02 7.40
CA ALA A 93 7.69 -6.12 7.88
C ALA A 93 6.42 -6.19 7.02
N SER A 94 6.56 -6.39 5.70
CA SER A 94 5.45 -6.44 4.76
C SER A 94 4.89 -7.85 4.49
N ARG A 95 5.67 -8.91 4.70
CA ARG A 95 5.26 -10.31 4.40
C ARG A 95 3.90 -10.68 4.99
N GLY A 96 3.67 -10.37 6.26
CA GLY A 96 2.43 -10.70 6.96
C GLY A 96 1.19 -9.92 6.50
N LEU A 97 1.36 -8.94 5.61
CA LEU A 97 0.26 -8.18 5.00
C LEU A 97 -0.20 -8.76 3.66
N VAL A 98 0.64 -9.60 3.04
CA VAL A 98 0.41 -10.15 1.69
C VAL A 98 -0.06 -11.61 1.75
N LEU A 99 0.42 -12.37 2.74
CA LEU A 99 0.09 -13.79 2.96
C LEU A 99 -0.96 -13.95 4.06
#